data_AF-A0A2K3PGJ2-F1
#
_entry.id   AF-A0A2K3PGJ2-F1
#
_cell.length_a   1.000
_cell.length_b   1.000
_cell.length_c   1.000
_cell.angle_alpha   90.00
_cell.angle_beta   90.00
_cell.angle_gamma   90.00
#
_symmetry.space_group_name_H-M   'P 1'
#
loop_
_entity.id
_entity.type
_entity.pdbx_description
1 polymer ?
#
loop_
_entity_poly.entity_id
_entity_poly.type
_entity_poly.pdbx_seq_one_letter_code
_entity_poly.pdbx_strand_id
1 'polypeptide(L)'
;MWFVHVVAGGMNGSIVYELERPENTGLEKSVKVLQKAKTQIDAIRPVSWADLISVAGAEAVELCGGPTIQVLLGRQDSLGPDPEGKLPEESLDASGLKRNFQKKGFSTQELVALSGAHTLGSKGFGSPTTFDNSYYKVLLEEPRTPSGGMSTMIGLPSDHALVEDDECLRWIKKYADNESVFFEDFKNAYVKLVNSGVRWNSL
;
A
#
# COMPACT_ATOMS: atom_id res chain seq x y z
N MET A 1 -2.88 -7.07 4.79
CA MET A 1 -2.01 -7.71 3.75
C MET A 1 -2.02 -9.25 3.93
N TRP A 2 -2.33 -10.06 2.91
CA TRP A 2 -3.05 -11.38 3.03
C TRP A 2 -2.30 -12.66 2.67
N PHE A 3 -2.41 -13.76 3.43
CA PHE A 3 -1.83 -15.08 3.04
C PHE A 3 -2.70 -15.84 2.02
N VAL A 4 -2.09 -16.53 1.05
CA VAL A 4 -2.79 -17.26 -0.05
C VAL A 4 -3.43 -18.59 0.40
N HIS A 5 -3.23 -19.05 1.64
CA HIS A 5 -3.70 -20.38 2.09
C HIS A 5 -4.56 -20.38 3.36
N VAL A 6 -5.07 -19.23 3.82
CA VAL A 6 -6.06 -19.19 4.91
C VAL A 6 -7.18 -18.23 4.54
N VAL A 7 -8.41 -18.71 4.67
CA VAL A 7 -9.71 -18.07 4.37
C VAL A 7 -9.99 -16.79 5.22
N ALA A 8 -8.98 -16.27 5.92
CA ALA A 8 -9.09 -15.13 6.82
C ALA A 8 -8.21 -14.00 6.30
N GLY A 9 -8.87 -12.87 6.03
CA GLY A 9 -8.24 -11.70 5.48
C GLY A 9 -8.62 -11.30 4.05
N GLY A 10 -8.72 -10.01 3.78
CA GLY A 10 -8.88 -9.44 2.44
C GLY A 10 -9.15 -7.95 2.53
N MET A 11 -9.21 -7.26 1.39
CA MET A 11 -9.85 -5.95 1.38
C MET A 11 -11.36 -6.13 1.61
N ASN A 12 -11.75 -6.39 2.86
CA ASN A 12 -13.04 -6.87 3.32
C ASN A 12 -13.65 -5.92 4.38
N GLY A 13 -13.06 -4.74 4.57
CA GLY A 13 -13.54 -3.76 5.55
C GLY A 13 -13.24 -4.08 7.01
N SER A 14 -12.55 -5.18 7.35
CA SER A 14 -12.27 -5.56 8.75
C SER A 14 -11.51 -4.50 9.55
N ILE A 15 -10.75 -3.62 8.87
CA ILE A 15 -9.96 -2.55 9.48
C ILE A 15 -10.76 -1.64 10.42
N VAL A 16 -12.09 -1.51 10.22
CA VAL A 16 -12.96 -0.73 11.11
C VAL A 16 -13.07 -1.32 12.52
N TYR A 17 -12.69 -2.59 12.70
CA TYR A 17 -12.63 -3.33 13.95
C TYR A 17 -11.20 -3.48 14.50
N GLU A 18 -10.20 -2.85 13.88
CA GLU A 18 -8.78 -3.13 14.13
C GLU A 18 -7.95 -1.87 14.40
N LEU A 19 -8.59 -0.72 14.62
CA LEU A 19 -7.93 0.58 14.70
C LEU A 19 -7.06 0.75 15.95
N GLU A 20 -7.31 -0.05 16.99
CA GLU A 20 -6.53 -0.08 18.22
C GLU A 20 -5.20 -0.84 18.09
N ARG A 21 -4.99 -1.55 16.98
CA ARG A 21 -3.76 -2.33 16.77
C ARG A 21 -2.56 -1.41 16.55
N PRO A 22 -1.40 -1.72 17.15
CA PRO A 22 -0.19 -0.89 17.01
C PRO A 22 0.17 -0.60 15.55
N GLU A 23 0.07 -1.59 14.67
CA GLU A 23 0.39 -1.47 13.24
C GLU A 23 -0.58 -0.59 12.44
N ASN A 24 -1.76 -0.26 13.01
CA ASN A 24 -2.78 0.60 12.41
C ASN A 24 -2.80 2.02 13.01
N THR A 25 -1.82 2.34 13.87
CA THR A 25 -1.72 3.64 14.54
C THR A 25 -1.78 4.79 13.54
N GLY A 26 -2.70 5.73 13.76
CA GLY A 26 -2.91 6.91 12.92
C GLY A 26 -4.06 6.81 11.91
N LEU A 27 -4.54 5.59 11.61
CA LEU A 27 -5.64 5.39 10.64
C LEU A 27 -7.01 5.87 11.13
N GLU A 28 -7.20 6.04 12.44
CA GLU A 28 -8.47 6.48 13.03
C GLU A 28 -9.00 7.79 12.41
N LYS A 29 -8.09 8.75 12.14
CA LYS A 29 -8.47 10.03 11.51
C LYS A 29 -8.99 9.81 10.09
N SER A 30 -8.31 8.97 9.31
CA SER A 30 -8.70 8.63 7.94
C SER A 30 -10.03 7.89 7.91
N VAL A 31 -10.23 6.91 8.80
CA VAL A 31 -11.51 6.18 8.91
C VAL A 31 -12.66 7.11 9.31
N LYS A 32 -12.43 8.11 10.19
CA LYS A 32 -13.45 9.13 10.50
C LYS A 32 -13.84 9.97 9.27
N VAL A 33 -12.88 10.29 8.39
CA VAL A 33 -13.18 10.98 7.12
C VAL A 33 -14.02 10.08 6.21
N LEU A 34 -13.61 8.83 6.05
CA LEU A 34 -14.36 7.85 5.25
C LEU A 34 -15.76 7.60 5.81
N GLN A 35 -15.93 7.55 7.13
CA GLN A 35 -17.24 7.38 7.77
C GLN A 35 -18.20 8.51 7.40
N LYS A 36 -17.74 9.77 7.34
CA LYS A 36 -18.56 10.90 6.91
C LYS A 36 -19.00 10.77 5.45
N ALA A 37 -18.07 10.39 4.57
CA ALA A 37 -18.38 10.14 3.17
C ALA A 37 -19.37 8.96 3.03
N LYS A 38 -19.13 7.88 3.78
CA LYS A 38 -19.98 6.70 3.82
C LYS A 38 -21.42 7.03 4.17
N THR A 39 -21.65 7.85 5.21
CA THR A 39 -23.00 8.27 5.61
C THR A 39 -23.76 8.95 4.47
N GLN A 40 -23.08 9.79 3.68
CA GLN A 40 -23.70 10.47 2.54
C GLN A 40 -23.97 9.51 1.38
N ILE A 41 -23.03 8.60 1.09
CA ILE A 41 -23.16 7.61 0.02
C ILE A 41 -24.28 6.61 0.34
N ASP A 42 -24.32 6.09 1.56
CA ASP A 42 -25.31 5.10 2.00
C ASP A 42 -26.74 5.65 1.96
N ALA A 43 -26.92 6.97 2.13
CA ALA A 43 -28.21 7.62 1.96
C ALA A 43 -28.75 7.56 0.53
N ILE A 44 -27.88 7.35 -0.46
CA ILE A 44 -28.23 7.19 -1.89
C ILE A 44 -28.27 5.71 -2.26
N ARG A 45 -27.18 4.99 -1.95
CA ARG A 45 -27.03 3.56 -2.21
C ARG A 45 -26.04 2.99 -1.19
N PRO A 46 -26.48 2.06 -0.32
CA PRO A 46 -25.59 1.39 0.63
C PRO A 46 -24.40 0.74 -0.08
N VAL A 47 -23.20 0.98 0.45
CA VAL A 47 -21.95 0.35 -0.01
C VAL A 47 -21.28 -0.39 1.13
N SER A 48 -20.42 -1.37 0.83
CA SER A 48 -19.58 -1.99 1.85
C SER A 48 -18.42 -1.07 2.25
N TRP A 49 -17.91 -1.21 3.47
CA TRP A 49 -16.64 -0.61 3.87
C TRP A 49 -15.49 -1.08 2.99
N ALA A 50 -15.50 -2.36 2.64
CA ALA A 50 -14.55 -2.97 1.72
C ALA A 50 -14.46 -2.21 0.38
N ASP A 51 -15.60 -1.91 -0.24
CA ASP A 51 -15.65 -1.14 -1.47
C ASP A 51 -15.23 0.33 -1.26
N LEU A 52 -15.76 0.98 -0.23
CA LEU A 52 -15.46 2.38 0.03
C LEU A 52 -13.96 2.62 0.24
N ILE A 53 -13.30 1.79 1.04
CA ILE A 53 -11.86 1.91 1.34
C ILE A 53 -11.03 1.66 0.08
N SER A 54 -11.40 0.64 -0.71
CA SER A 54 -10.71 0.32 -1.97
C SER A 54 -10.77 1.48 -2.96
N VAL A 55 -11.97 2.05 -3.14
CA VAL A 55 -12.17 3.20 -4.04
C VAL A 55 -11.45 4.43 -3.51
N ALA A 56 -11.60 4.75 -2.22
CA ALA A 56 -10.95 5.92 -1.65
C ALA A 56 -9.42 5.89 -1.78
N GLY A 57 -8.80 4.71 -1.66
CA GLY A 57 -7.36 4.56 -1.88
C GLY A 57 -6.96 4.78 -3.35
N ALA A 58 -7.73 4.25 -4.31
CA ALA A 58 -7.51 4.47 -5.73
C ALA A 58 -7.68 5.96 -6.11
N GLU A 59 -8.74 6.60 -5.64
CA GLU A 59 -9.00 8.03 -5.84
C GLU A 59 -7.90 8.90 -5.22
N ALA A 60 -7.38 8.53 -4.04
CA ALA A 60 -6.28 9.27 -3.42
C ALA A 60 -5.00 9.23 -4.28
N VAL A 61 -4.70 8.11 -4.93
CA VAL A 61 -3.56 7.99 -5.86
C VAL A 61 -3.75 8.91 -7.06
N GLU A 62 -4.93 8.87 -7.69
CA GLU A 62 -5.24 9.71 -8.86
C GLU A 62 -5.25 11.20 -8.53
N LEU A 63 -5.87 11.59 -7.41
CA LEU A 63 -5.87 12.99 -6.93
C LEU A 63 -4.48 13.53 -6.64
N CYS A 64 -3.52 12.66 -6.30
CA CYS A 64 -2.13 13.03 -6.11
C CYS A 64 -1.31 13.02 -7.42
N GLY A 65 -1.93 12.81 -8.58
CA GLY A 65 -1.28 12.81 -9.90
C GLY A 65 -0.80 11.44 -10.37
N GLY A 66 -1.14 10.37 -9.66
CA GLY A 66 -0.83 9.00 -10.04
C GLY A 66 -1.76 8.44 -11.12
N PRO A 67 -1.64 7.13 -11.44
CA PRO A 67 -2.49 6.50 -12.44
C PRO A 67 -3.94 6.38 -11.97
N THR A 68 -4.89 6.45 -12.90
CA THR A 68 -6.29 6.03 -12.66
C THR A 68 -6.34 4.52 -12.43
N ILE A 69 -6.93 4.11 -11.30
CA ILE A 69 -7.03 2.70 -10.90
C ILE A 69 -8.51 2.28 -10.86
N GLN A 70 -8.90 1.37 -11.76
CA GLN A 70 -10.26 0.84 -11.77
C GLN A 70 -10.44 -0.21 -10.68
N VAL A 71 -11.35 0.06 -9.74
CA VAL A 71 -11.69 -0.84 -8.64
C VAL A 71 -13.03 -1.51 -8.93
N LEU A 72 -13.04 -2.84 -8.98
CA LEU A 72 -14.28 -3.62 -9.03
C LEU A 72 -15.09 -3.40 -7.75
N LEU A 73 -16.42 -3.34 -7.83
CA LEU A 73 -17.32 -3.19 -6.67
C LEU A 73 -18.08 -4.49 -6.39
N GLY A 74 -18.73 -4.56 -5.24
CA GLY A 74 -19.53 -5.70 -4.79
C GLY A 74 -18.86 -6.52 -3.70
N ARG A 75 -17.86 -5.98 -3.00
CA ARG A 75 -17.18 -6.68 -1.90
C ARG A 75 -18.10 -6.83 -0.70
N GLN A 76 -18.00 -7.96 -0.01
CA GLN A 76 -18.66 -8.21 1.26
C GLN A 76 -17.82 -7.68 2.42
N ASP A 77 -18.47 -7.03 3.38
CA ASP A 77 -17.84 -6.65 4.63
C ASP A 77 -17.61 -7.87 5.52
N SER A 78 -16.48 -7.87 6.22
CA SER A 78 -16.22 -8.76 7.34
C SER A 78 -17.17 -8.44 8.49
N LEU A 79 -17.54 -9.47 9.27
CA LEU A 79 -18.36 -9.32 10.46
C LEU A 79 -17.52 -9.08 11.74
N GLY A 80 -16.20 -9.00 11.60
CA GLY A 80 -15.27 -8.80 12.71
C GLY A 80 -13.82 -8.58 12.24
N PRO A 81 -12.87 -8.49 13.17
CA PRO A 81 -11.47 -8.25 12.84
C PRO A 81 -10.81 -9.49 12.21
N ASP A 82 -9.85 -9.27 11.33
CA ASP A 82 -8.97 -10.31 10.81
C ASP A 82 -7.88 -10.69 11.82
N PRO A 83 -7.20 -11.85 11.69
CA PRO A 83 -6.11 -12.23 12.58
C PRO A 83 -4.93 -11.23 12.56
N GLU A 84 -4.29 -11.04 13.71
CA GLU A 84 -3.11 -10.18 13.88
C GLU A 84 -1.84 -10.72 13.19
N GLY A 85 -0.77 -9.91 13.16
CA GLY A 85 0.56 -10.34 12.71
C GLY A 85 0.65 -10.59 11.20
N LYS A 86 -0.16 -9.88 10.41
CA LYS A 86 -0.25 -10.06 8.96
C LYS A 86 0.49 -9.00 8.15
N LEU A 87 0.77 -7.83 8.73
CA LEU A 87 1.54 -6.76 8.09
C LEU A 87 3.05 -7.03 8.19
N PRO A 88 3.85 -6.60 7.20
CA PRO A 88 5.30 -6.65 7.30
C PRO A 88 5.81 -5.68 8.36
N GLU A 89 6.86 -6.06 9.08
CA GLU A 89 7.55 -5.16 10.02
C GLU A 89 8.45 -4.19 9.24
N GLU A 90 8.55 -2.94 9.72
CA GLU A 90 9.37 -1.88 9.09
C GLU A 90 10.89 -2.18 9.14
N SER A 91 11.32 -3.16 9.94
CA SER A 91 12.72 -3.57 10.11
C SER A 91 13.12 -4.82 9.32
N LEU A 92 12.23 -5.39 8.50
CA LEU A 92 12.56 -6.56 7.68
C LEU A 92 13.61 -6.21 6.62
N ASP A 93 14.54 -7.14 6.39
CA ASP A 93 15.43 -7.09 5.23
C ASP A 93 14.70 -7.47 3.93
N ALA A 94 15.36 -7.30 2.78
CA ALA A 94 14.76 -7.61 1.48
C ALA A 94 14.30 -9.08 1.36
N SER A 95 15.04 -10.02 1.96
CA SER A 95 14.66 -11.44 1.96
C SER A 95 13.39 -11.70 2.75
N GLY A 96 13.24 -11.05 3.91
CA GLY A 96 12.07 -11.06 4.77
C GLY A 96 10.85 -10.45 4.07
N LEU A 97 11.03 -9.28 3.42
CA LEU A 97 9.99 -8.61 2.64
C LEU A 97 9.53 -9.48 1.46
N LYS A 98 10.47 -10.01 0.66
CA LYS A 98 10.14 -10.92 -0.45
C LYS A 98 9.37 -12.13 0.03
N ARG A 99 9.81 -12.79 1.10
CA ARG A 99 9.10 -13.95 1.68
C ARG A 99 7.71 -13.55 2.17
N ASN A 100 7.59 -12.38 2.81
CA ASN A 100 6.31 -11.85 3.28
C ASN A 100 5.35 -11.65 2.10
N PHE A 101 5.75 -10.97 1.03
CA PHE A 101 4.94 -10.72 -0.16
C PHE A 101 4.63 -12.00 -0.97
N GLN A 102 5.60 -12.91 -1.12
CA GLN A 102 5.41 -14.18 -1.82
C GLN A 102 4.38 -15.07 -1.13
N LYS A 103 4.36 -15.12 0.21
CA LYS A 103 3.32 -15.81 1.00
C LYS A 103 1.91 -15.26 0.74
N LYS A 104 1.83 -14.09 0.11
CA LYS A 104 0.62 -13.34 -0.24
C LYS A 104 0.35 -13.35 -1.74
N GLY A 105 1.15 -14.08 -2.51
CA GLY A 105 0.98 -14.25 -3.95
C GLY A 105 1.58 -13.11 -4.78
N PHE A 106 2.41 -12.25 -4.19
CA PHE A 106 3.07 -11.15 -4.88
C PHE A 106 4.51 -11.52 -5.24
N SER A 107 4.89 -11.15 -6.46
CA SER A 107 6.25 -11.24 -6.97
C SER A 107 7.15 -10.14 -6.38
N THR A 108 8.46 -10.27 -6.56
CA THR A 108 9.42 -9.21 -6.20
C THR A 108 9.12 -7.90 -6.95
N GLN A 109 8.69 -7.97 -8.22
CA GLN A 109 8.30 -6.79 -8.99
C GLN A 109 7.13 -6.05 -8.34
N GLU A 110 6.09 -6.78 -7.93
CA GLU A 110 4.89 -6.21 -7.31
C GLU A 110 5.17 -5.68 -5.91
N LEU A 111 6.08 -6.31 -5.15
CA LEU A 111 6.62 -5.76 -3.90
C LEU A 111 7.22 -4.37 -4.16
N VAL A 112 8.18 -4.27 -5.08
CA VAL A 112 8.89 -3.00 -5.36
C VAL A 112 7.94 -1.95 -5.93
N ALA A 113 6.98 -2.34 -6.77
CA ALA A 113 5.95 -1.43 -7.27
C ALA A 113 5.12 -0.88 -6.10
N LEU A 114 4.54 -1.74 -5.26
CA LEU A 114 3.69 -1.31 -4.14
C LEU A 114 4.44 -0.45 -3.11
N SER A 115 5.73 -0.72 -2.86
CA SER A 115 6.57 0.13 -2.01
C SER A 115 6.68 1.58 -2.52
N GLY A 116 6.50 1.83 -3.81
CA GLY A 116 6.46 3.17 -4.40
C GLY A 116 5.39 4.09 -3.82
N ALA A 117 4.36 3.54 -3.17
CA ALA A 117 3.38 4.34 -2.43
C ALA A 117 4.01 5.20 -1.32
N HIS A 118 5.21 4.86 -0.83
CA HIS A 118 5.96 5.66 0.14
C HIS A 118 6.43 7.02 -0.42
N THR A 119 6.26 7.29 -1.72
CA THR A 119 6.43 8.65 -2.26
C THR A 119 5.44 9.64 -1.62
N LEU A 120 4.27 9.16 -1.19
CA LEU A 120 3.27 9.95 -0.47
C LEU A 120 3.53 9.99 1.04
N GLY A 121 3.12 11.10 1.64
CA GLY A 121 3.15 11.29 3.09
C GLY A 121 4.52 11.67 3.64
N SER A 122 4.78 11.31 4.90
CA SER A 122 5.85 11.90 5.70
C SER A 122 7.15 11.09 5.71
N LYS A 123 7.36 10.18 4.75
CA LYS A 123 8.59 9.37 4.66
C LYS A 123 9.75 10.12 3.99
N GLY A 124 9.49 11.29 3.39
CA GLY A 124 10.52 12.22 2.93
C GLY A 124 11.09 11.94 1.54
N PHE A 125 10.46 11.06 0.76
CA PHE A 125 10.92 10.67 -0.58
C PHE A 125 10.61 11.69 -1.70
N GLY A 126 9.86 12.74 -1.41
CA GLY A 126 9.42 13.72 -2.40
C GLY A 126 8.38 14.67 -1.82
N SER A 127 7.52 15.21 -2.69
CA SER A 127 6.36 15.98 -2.26
C SER A 127 5.35 15.04 -1.58
N PRO A 128 4.89 15.33 -0.35
CA PRO A 128 4.04 14.42 0.43
C PRO A 128 2.65 14.20 -0.19
N THR A 129 2.27 14.98 -1.20
CA THR A 129 0.95 14.95 -1.86
C THR A 129 1.08 14.78 -3.38
N THR A 130 2.21 14.29 -3.87
CA THR A 130 2.44 14.03 -5.29
C THR A 130 2.83 12.58 -5.46
N PHE A 131 2.04 11.84 -6.23
CA PHE A 131 2.31 10.45 -6.55
C PHE A 131 3.17 10.40 -7.81
N ASP A 132 4.47 10.20 -7.64
CA ASP A 132 5.48 10.18 -8.69
C ASP A 132 6.53 9.08 -8.41
N ASN A 133 7.56 8.98 -9.24
CA ASN A 133 8.64 8.01 -9.03
C ASN A 133 9.79 8.49 -8.11
N SER A 134 9.59 9.54 -7.30
CA SER A 134 10.63 10.13 -6.44
C SER A 134 11.14 9.15 -5.37
N TYR A 135 10.27 8.25 -4.87
CA TYR A 135 10.66 7.12 -4.02
C TYR A 135 11.90 6.38 -4.54
N TYR A 136 11.89 5.99 -5.82
CA TYR A 136 12.97 5.21 -6.41
C TYR A 136 14.21 6.06 -6.70
N LYS A 137 14.02 7.31 -7.13
CA LYS A 137 15.13 8.24 -7.41
C LYS A 137 15.95 8.50 -6.15
N VAL A 138 15.26 8.84 -5.05
CA VAL A 138 15.91 9.13 -3.77
C VAL A 138 16.61 7.90 -3.17
N LEU A 139 16.04 6.70 -3.31
CA LEU A 139 16.71 5.46 -2.89
C LEU A 139 18.04 5.18 -3.63
N LEU A 140 18.22 5.74 -4.83
CA LEU A 140 19.44 5.57 -5.63
C LEU A 140 20.47 6.68 -5.40
N GLU A 141 20.14 7.74 -4.64
CA GLU A 141 21.07 8.84 -4.36
C GLU A 141 22.24 8.41 -3.46
N GLU A 142 23.41 9.01 -3.68
CA GLU A 142 24.63 8.78 -2.90
C GLU A 142 25.14 10.10 -2.27
N PRO A 143 25.68 10.10 -1.04
CA PRO A 143 25.82 8.94 -0.15
C PRO A 143 24.48 8.53 0.48
N ARG A 144 24.17 7.22 0.48
CA ARG A 144 22.94 6.66 1.08
C ARG A 144 22.79 6.91 2.60
N THR A 145 23.79 7.49 3.25
CA THR A 145 23.77 7.87 4.67
C THR A 145 23.87 9.37 4.82
N PRO A 146 23.01 10.03 5.64
CA PRO A 146 23.21 11.42 5.97
C PRO A 146 24.52 11.56 6.73
N SER A 147 25.49 12.24 6.11
CA SER A 147 26.68 12.71 6.78
C SER A 147 26.29 13.80 7.78
N GLY A 148 25.97 13.39 9.02
CA GLY A 148 25.89 14.27 10.18
C GLY A 148 24.51 14.87 10.50
N GLY A 149 24.06 14.61 11.74
CA GLY A 149 23.21 15.50 12.55
C GLY A 149 21.72 15.58 12.18
N MET A 150 20.86 15.06 13.08
CA MET A 150 19.41 15.33 13.29
C MET A 150 18.47 15.58 12.09
N SER A 151 18.88 15.35 10.85
CA SER A 151 17.96 15.31 9.71
C SER A 151 17.19 14.00 9.77
N THR A 152 15.86 14.11 9.84
CA THR A 152 14.88 13.03 9.76
C THR A 152 15.30 11.99 8.71
N MET A 153 15.57 10.75 9.12
CA MET A 153 15.93 9.68 8.20
C MET A 153 14.84 9.55 7.13
N ILE A 154 15.20 9.79 5.87
CA ILE A 154 14.31 9.57 4.72
C ILE A 154 14.11 8.05 4.59
N GLY A 155 12.85 7.64 4.48
CA GLY A 155 12.46 6.24 4.37
C GLY A 155 12.61 5.42 5.64
N LEU A 156 12.25 4.15 5.53
CA LEU A 156 12.36 3.14 6.56
C LEU A 156 13.60 2.26 6.35
N PRO A 157 14.09 1.55 7.39
CA PRO A 157 15.11 0.51 7.21
C PRO A 157 14.74 -0.51 6.13
N SER A 158 13.46 -0.91 6.05
CA SER A 158 12.94 -1.80 5.01
C SER A 158 13.01 -1.23 3.60
N ASP A 159 12.86 0.09 3.42
CA ASP A 159 13.00 0.74 2.10
C ASP A 159 14.45 0.64 1.62
N HIS A 160 15.40 0.96 2.50
CA HIS A 160 16.83 0.87 2.22
C HIS A 160 17.29 -0.58 2.05
N ALA A 161 16.67 -1.54 2.73
CA ALA A 161 16.99 -2.95 2.53
C ALA A 161 16.71 -3.42 1.08
N LEU A 162 15.73 -2.82 0.38
CA LEU A 162 15.41 -3.20 -1.00
C LEU A 162 16.51 -2.83 -2.00
N VAL A 163 17.34 -1.81 -1.74
CA VAL A 163 18.44 -1.46 -2.66
C VAL A 163 19.64 -2.41 -2.54
N GLU A 164 19.74 -3.14 -1.42
CA GLU A 164 20.81 -4.12 -1.17
C GLU A 164 20.56 -5.49 -1.83
N ASP A 165 19.37 -5.71 -2.41
CA ASP A 165 19.01 -6.95 -3.08
C ASP A 165 18.98 -6.76 -4.61
N ASP A 166 19.75 -7.57 -5.35
CA ASP A 166 19.94 -7.41 -6.80
C ASP A 166 18.62 -7.42 -7.60
N GLU A 167 17.67 -8.28 -7.23
CA GLU A 167 16.39 -8.37 -7.94
C GLU A 167 15.53 -7.13 -7.67
N CYS A 168 15.45 -6.70 -6.42
CA CYS A 168 14.75 -5.48 -6.03
C CYS A 168 15.39 -4.25 -6.68
N LEU A 169 16.71 -4.11 -6.60
CA LEU A 169 17.48 -3.02 -7.17
C LEU A 169 17.27 -2.89 -8.69
N ARG A 170 17.14 -4.01 -9.41
CA ARG A 170 16.80 -4.01 -10.85
C ARG A 170 15.46 -3.32 -11.12
N TRP A 171 14.44 -3.58 -10.31
CA TRP A 171 13.13 -2.93 -10.45
C TRP A 171 13.15 -1.47 -9.99
N ILE A 172 13.86 -1.17 -8.90
CA ILE A 172 14.05 0.21 -8.42
C ILE A 172 14.67 1.08 -9.52
N LYS A 173 15.75 0.62 -10.15
CA LYS A 173 16.39 1.33 -11.28
C LYS A 173 15.44 1.53 -12.45
N LYS A 174 14.64 0.51 -12.78
CA LYS A 174 13.66 0.59 -13.88
C LYS A 174 12.60 1.65 -13.59
N TYR A 175 12.07 1.70 -12.37
CA TYR A 175 11.03 2.65 -12.00
C TYR A 175 11.57 4.07 -11.79
N ALA A 176 12.80 4.23 -11.32
CA ALA A 176 13.47 5.53 -11.24
C ALA A 176 13.68 6.17 -12.63
N ASP A 177 14.02 5.34 -13.63
CA ASP A 177 14.23 5.77 -15.02
C ASP A 177 12.91 6.06 -15.75
N ASN A 178 11.86 5.28 -15.48
CA ASN A 178 10.60 5.36 -16.21
C ASN A 178 9.36 5.34 -15.30
N GLU A 179 8.81 6.52 -15.05
CA GLU A 179 7.61 6.72 -14.24
C GLU A 179 6.37 6.07 -14.84
N SER A 180 6.20 6.09 -16.17
CA SER A 180 5.04 5.47 -16.81
C SER A 180 5.01 3.96 -16.60
N VAL A 181 6.18 3.31 -16.58
CA VAL A 181 6.30 1.88 -16.26
C VAL A 181 5.99 1.63 -14.79
N PHE A 182 6.46 2.48 -13.88
CA PHE A 182 6.08 2.42 -12.48
C PHE A 182 4.56 2.52 -12.30
N PHE A 183 3.91 3.50 -12.93
CA PHE A 183 2.47 3.72 -12.81
C PHE A 183 1.67 2.52 -13.31
N GLU A 184 2.06 1.94 -14.46
CA GLU A 184 1.38 0.77 -15.01
C GLU A 184 1.50 -0.44 -14.06
N ASP A 185 2.71 -0.72 -13.59
CA ASP A 185 2.98 -1.86 -12.69
C ASP A 185 2.34 -1.64 -11.32
N PHE A 186 2.35 -0.41 -10.78
CA PHE A 186 1.69 -0.05 -9.52
C PHE A 186 0.18 -0.26 -9.62
N LYS A 187 -0.46 0.25 -10.68
CA LYS A 187 -1.90 0.07 -10.92
C LYS A 187 -2.27 -1.41 -10.94
N ASN A 188 -1.52 -2.23 -11.66
CA ASN A 188 -1.77 -3.67 -11.76
C ASN A 188 -1.57 -4.39 -10.41
N ALA A 189 -0.51 -4.06 -9.68
CA ALA A 189 -0.25 -4.61 -8.35
C ALA A 189 -1.30 -4.16 -7.32
N TYR A 190 -1.77 -2.91 -7.40
CA TYR A 190 -2.84 -2.37 -6.55
C TYR A 190 -4.16 -3.09 -6.78
N VAL A 191 -4.58 -3.27 -8.04
CA VAL A 191 -5.81 -4.01 -8.39
C VAL A 191 -5.75 -5.43 -7.82
N LYS A 192 -4.60 -6.10 -7.96
CA LYS A 192 -4.38 -7.43 -7.35
C LYS A 192 -4.47 -7.37 -5.83
N LEU A 193 -3.86 -6.37 -5.19
CA LEU A 193 -3.89 -6.18 -3.74
C LEU A 193 -5.31 -6.05 -3.20
N VAL A 194 -6.13 -5.17 -3.79
CA VAL A 194 -7.50 -4.91 -3.31
C VAL A 194 -8.50 -6.00 -3.70
N ASN A 195 -8.14 -6.94 -4.59
CA ASN A 195 -8.97 -8.08 -4.95
C ASN A 195 -8.54 -9.39 -4.26
N SER A 196 -7.40 -9.39 -3.57
CA SER A 196 -6.87 -10.57 -2.89
C SER A 196 -7.64 -10.86 -1.59
N GLY A 197 -8.07 -12.12 -1.41
CA GLY A 197 -8.76 -12.58 -0.20
C GLY A 197 -10.22 -12.09 -0.05
N VAL A 198 -10.74 -11.43 -1.07
CA VAL A 198 -12.07 -10.80 -1.03
C VAL A 198 -13.19 -11.79 -1.29
N ARG A 199 -14.31 -11.64 -0.57
CA ARG A 199 -15.59 -12.28 -0.90
C ARG A 199 -16.47 -11.29 -1.64
N TRP A 200 -17.11 -11.77 -2.71
CA TRP A 200 -17.98 -10.97 -3.57
C TRP A 200 -19.43 -11.34 -3.33
N ASN A 201 -20.33 -10.37 -3.40
CA ASN A 201 -21.75 -10.66 -3.52
C ASN A 201 -21.97 -11.43 -4.83
N SER A 202 -22.75 -12.51 -4.76
CA SER A 202 -23.23 -13.18 -5.96
C SER A 202 -24.10 -12.21 -6.75
N LEU A 203 -23.81 -12.08 -8.05
CA LEU A 203 -24.64 -11.35 -9.02
C LEU A 203 -26.04 -11.95 -9.11
#